data_AF-A0A7W0A3W3-F1
#
_entry.id   AF-A0A7W0A3W3-F1
#
_cell.length_a   1.000
_cell.length_b   1.000
_cell.length_c   1.000
_cell.angle_alpha   90.00
_cell.angle_beta   90.00
_cell.angle_gamma   90.00
#
_symmetry.space_group_name_H-M   'P 1'
#
loop_
_entity.id
_entity.type
_entity.pdbx_description
1 polymer ?
#
loop_
_entity_poly.entity_id
_entity_poly.type
_entity_poly.pdbx_seq_one_letter_code
_entity_poly.pdbx_strand_id
1 'polypeptide(L)'
;MRRTTNTALFLVALLLAVLTTSASPLSAAQTDDGNVPQPVIVTFKSADGSTFRAVLELPADIAAVEAALAGDGYAGIPNGALAYGDGGVNAPHDWHMVDTELADITIEVCDGTASMVDEDVAYWVENVGRFCPWSATVVAIEPVNGTDPGDGNAFPPPPTSGEGVDEYTDQVRQWINALIAALLAILTDLRQQTPG
;
A
#
# COMPACT_ATOMS: atom_id res chain seq x y z
N MET A 1 76.30 14.52 51.37
CA MET A 1 76.76 15.77 50.73
C MET A 1 75.89 16.02 49.50
N ARG A 2 75.13 17.13 49.50
CA ARG A 2 74.39 17.85 48.43
C ARG A 2 73.44 17.16 47.43
N ARG A 3 72.21 17.72 47.39
CA ARG A 3 71.10 17.62 46.42
C ARG A 3 71.42 18.33 45.09
N THR A 4 70.75 17.91 43.99
CA THR A 4 70.07 18.72 42.93
C THR A 4 69.43 17.75 41.90
N THR A 5 68.09 17.56 41.85
CA THR A 5 67.07 18.18 40.96
C THR A 5 67.23 17.95 39.44
N ASN A 6 66.29 17.22 38.82
CA ASN A 6 65.37 17.68 37.75
C ASN A 6 64.70 16.47 37.05
N THR A 7 63.44 16.12 37.34
CA THR A 7 62.24 16.55 36.60
C THR A 7 62.44 16.69 35.09
N ALA A 8 62.39 15.56 34.38
CA ALA A 8 61.86 15.47 33.02
C ALA A 8 61.58 13.99 32.73
N LEU A 9 60.55 13.72 31.92
CA LEU A 9 60.02 12.39 31.57
C LEU A 9 59.08 11.74 32.61
N PHE A 10 58.21 12.54 33.22
CA PHE A 10 56.80 12.12 33.32
C PHE A 10 56.14 12.57 32.02
N LEU A 11 55.93 11.67 31.05
CA LEU A 11 54.96 11.79 29.92
C LEU A 11 55.11 10.62 28.91
N VAL A 12 55.15 9.36 29.36
CA VAL A 12 54.98 8.20 28.44
C VAL A 12 54.00 7.15 29.03
N ALA A 13 53.15 7.54 29.97
CA ALA A 13 52.20 6.64 30.63
C ALA A 13 50.75 7.16 30.56
N LEU A 14 50.34 7.67 29.39
CA LEU A 14 48.95 8.02 29.12
C LEU A 14 48.64 7.85 27.62
N LEU A 15 48.69 6.61 27.16
CA LEU A 15 48.14 6.14 25.88
C LEU A 15 47.49 4.76 26.10
N LEU A 16 46.70 4.67 27.18
CA LEU A 16 45.70 3.63 27.36
C LEU A 16 44.34 4.21 26.94
N ALA A 17 43.57 3.37 26.27
CA ALA A 17 42.20 3.55 25.79
C ALA A 17 42.07 4.44 24.54
N VAL A 18 42.01 3.79 23.38
CA VAL A 18 41.02 4.04 22.31
C VAL A 18 41.35 3.06 21.16
N LEU A 19 40.30 2.44 20.60
CA LEU A 19 40.28 1.52 19.44
C LEU A 19 40.44 0.01 19.73
N THR A 20 39.61 -0.55 20.61
CA THR A 20 38.97 -1.83 20.28
C THR A 20 37.61 -1.50 19.66
N THR A 21 37.59 -1.18 18.37
CA THR A 21 36.35 -1.17 17.60
C THR A 21 35.86 -2.61 17.53
N SER A 22 34.96 -2.99 18.42
CA SER A 22 34.03 -4.06 18.16
C SER A 22 33.22 -3.61 16.95
N ALA A 23 33.65 -4.04 15.76
CA ALA A 23 32.79 -4.07 14.61
C ALA A 23 31.65 -5.02 14.97
N SER A 24 30.57 -4.45 15.51
CA SER A 24 29.28 -5.10 15.37
C SER A 24 29.14 -5.39 13.88
N PRO A 25 28.85 -6.62 13.45
CA PRO A 25 28.33 -6.76 12.10
C PRO A 25 27.12 -5.84 12.05
N LEU A 26 27.23 -4.78 11.25
CA LEU A 26 26.08 -4.13 10.69
C LEU A 26 25.36 -5.30 10.01
N SER A 27 24.33 -5.85 10.66
CA SER A 27 23.41 -6.73 9.95
C SER A 27 22.93 -5.86 8.81
N ALA A 28 23.46 -6.11 7.62
CA ALA A 28 22.79 -5.75 6.40
C ALA A 28 21.36 -6.26 6.62
N ALA A 29 20.40 -5.33 6.65
CA ALA A 29 19.01 -5.68 6.50
C ALA A 29 18.99 -6.69 5.36
N GLN A 30 18.57 -7.92 5.69
CA GLN A 30 18.41 -8.95 4.68
C GLN A 30 17.56 -8.31 3.60
N THR A 31 18.13 -8.18 2.40
CA THR A 31 17.33 -7.92 1.22
C THR A 31 16.44 -9.14 1.11
N ASP A 32 15.21 -8.98 1.57
CA ASP A 32 14.11 -9.90 1.34
C ASP A 32 14.08 -10.17 -0.18
N ASP A 33 13.95 -11.44 -0.55
CA ASP A 33 14.24 -11.98 -1.89
C ASP A 33 13.37 -11.31 -2.98
N GLY A 34 13.77 -10.14 -3.47
CA GLY A 34 13.16 -9.48 -4.64
C GLY A 34 11.64 -9.22 -4.56
N ASN A 35 11.01 -9.45 -3.40
CA ASN A 35 9.58 -9.34 -3.22
C ASN A 35 9.23 -7.88 -2.95
N VAL A 36 8.99 -7.12 -4.01
CA VAL A 36 8.40 -5.78 -3.89
C VAL A 36 7.00 -5.96 -3.29
N PRO A 37 6.68 -5.33 -2.13
CA PRO A 37 5.34 -5.40 -1.56
C PRO A 37 4.30 -5.03 -2.61
N GLN A 38 3.35 -5.92 -2.83
CA GLN A 38 2.26 -5.67 -3.77
C GLN A 38 1.32 -4.61 -3.17
N PRO A 39 0.67 -3.78 -4.00
CA PRO A 39 -0.36 -2.88 -3.52
C PRO A 39 -1.42 -3.64 -2.71
N VAL A 40 -1.89 -3.00 -1.63
CA VAL A 40 -2.92 -3.56 -0.75
C VAL A 40 -4.13 -2.63 -0.67
N ILE A 41 -5.30 -3.20 -0.51
CA ILE A 41 -6.52 -2.48 -0.14
C ILE A 41 -6.57 -2.44 1.38
N VAL A 42 -6.64 -1.25 1.95
CA VAL A 42 -6.78 -1.06 3.39
C VAL A 42 -8.20 -0.58 3.68
N THR A 43 -8.87 -1.25 4.61
CA THR A 43 -10.11 -0.75 5.19
C THR A 43 -9.78 0.10 6.40
N PHE A 44 -10.21 1.35 6.37
CA PHE A 44 -10.13 2.30 7.47
C PHE A 44 -11.50 2.49 8.11
N LYS A 45 -11.51 2.75 9.42
CA LYS A 45 -12.69 3.16 10.18
C LYS A 45 -12.51 4.59 10.67
N SER A 46 -13.41 5.47 10.28
CA SER A 46 -13.49 6.88 10.67
C SER A 46 -14.00 7.05 12.11
N ALA A 47 -13.93 8.28 12.64
CA ALA A 47 -14.33 8.61 14.02
C ALA A 47 -15.80 8.29 14.35
N ASP A 48 -16.69 8.39 13.38
CA ASP A 48 -18.13 8.09 13.52
C ASP A 48 -18.47 6.61 13.32
N GLY A 49 -17.46 5.76 13.05
CA GLY A 49 -17.63 4.34 12.77
C GLY A 49 -17.91 4.00 11.31
N SER A 50 -18.06 5.00 10.42
CA SER A 50 -18.12 4.76 8.97
C SER A 50 -16.77 4.22 8.48
N THR A 51 -16.82 3.29 7.53
CA THR A 51 -15.62 2.69 6.94
C THR A 51 -15.40 3.18 5.53
N PHE A 52 -14.16 3.19 5.06
CA PHE A 52 -13.83 3.38 3.65
C PHE A 52 -12.60 2.52 3.31
N ARG A 53 -12.38 2.25 2.02
CA ARG A 53 -11.29 1.45 1.49
C ARG A 53 -10.45 2.28 0.54
N ALA A 54 -9.13 2.17 0.65
CA ALA A 54 -8.18 2.82 -0.24
C ALA A 54 -7.02 1.88 -0.57
N VAL A 55 -6.41 2.07 -1.74
CA VAL A 55 -5.21 1.34 -2.13
C VAL A 55 -3.98 2.05 -1.58
N LEU A 56 -3.07 1.30 -0.94
CA LEU A 56 -1.73 1.74 -0.62
C LEU A 56 -0.73 0.99 -1.50
N GLU A 57 0.16 1.76 -2.14
CA GLU A 57 1.19 1.23 -3.04
C GLU A 57 2.60 1.33 -2.46
N LEU A 58 2.81 2.28 -1.52
CA LEU A 58 4.12 2.54 -0.96
C LEU A 58 4.50 1.47 0.08
N PRO A 59 5.65 0.78 -0.07
CA PRO A 59 6.10 -0.23 0.88
C PRO A 59 6.15 0.24 2.35
N ALA A 60 6.51 1.51 2.58
CA ALA A 60 6.56 2.08 3.92
C ALA A 60 5.15 2.20 4.55
N ASP A 61 4.16 2.62 3.77
CA ASP A 61 2.79 2.78 4.22
C ASP A 61 2.12 1.42 4.46
N ILE A 62 2.39 0.45 3.57
CA ILE A 62 1.95 -0.94 3.73
C ILE A 62 2.50 -1.52 5.05
N ALA A 63 3.81 -1.36 5.31
CA ALA A 63 4.41 -1.82 6.55
C ALA A 63 3.81 -1.12 7.79
N ALA A 64 3.45 0.16 7.68
CA ALA A 64 2.84 0.91 8.77
C ALA A 64 1.42 0.42 9.10
N VAL A 65 0.58 0.15 8.09
CA VAL A 65 -0.76 -0.40 8.34
C VAL A 65 -0.70 -1.84 8.87
N GLU A 66 0.25 -2.65 8.41
CA GLU A 66 0.47 -4.01 8.94
C GLU A 66 0.87 -3.97 10.42
N ALA A 67 1.78 -3.07 10.78
CA ALA A 67 2.20 -2.87 12.17
C ALA A 67 1.03 -2.38 13.05
N ALA A 68 0.21 -1.47 12.53
CA ALA A 68 -0.99 -0.95 13.20
C ALA A 68 -2.12 -1.99 13.33
N LEU A 69 -2.15 -3.02 12.49
CA LEU A 69 -3.11 -4.11 12.62
C LEU A 69 -2.63 -5.19 13.61
N ALA A 70 -1.30 -5.37 13.73
CA ALA A 70 -0.67 -6.32 14.64
C ALA A 70 -0.65 -5.86 16.12
N GLY A 71 -1.04 -4.61 16.43
CA GLY A 71 -1.12 -4.03 17.78
C GLY A 71 -1.56 -2.55 17.73
N ASP A 72 -1.56 -1.82 18.85
CA ASP A 72 -2.08 -0.44 18.93
C ASP A 72 -1.19 0.64 18.25
N GLY A 73 -0.53 0.30 17.15
CA GLY A 73 0.31 1.21 16.39
C GLY A 73 -0.51 2.28 15.66
N TYR A 74 -0.02 3.51 15.65
CA TYR A 74 -0.49 4.54 14.74
C TYR A 74 0.13 4.31 13.35
N ALA A 75 -0.71 4.16 12.32
CA ALA A 75 -0.25 3.94 10.94
C ALA A 75 0.14 5.26 10.23
N GLY A 76 -0.37 6.40 10.70
CA GLY A 76 -0.42 7.64 9.93
C GLY A 76 -1.85 8.03 9.57
N ILE A 77 -2.02 9.27 9.10
CA ILE A 77 -3.28 9.79 8.57
C ILE A 77 -3.38 9.37 7.10
N PRO A 78 -4.40 8.60 6.68
CA PRO A 78 -4.66 8.37 5.26
C PRO A 78 -4.88 9.71 4.57
N ASN A 79 -4.18 9.97 3.48
CA ASN A 79 -4.22 11.26 2.80
C ASN A 79 -4.21 11.05 1.29
N GLY A 80 -5.23 11.54 0.58
CA GLY A 80 -5.38 11.29 -0.85
C GLY A 80 -6.27 12.32 -1.52
N ALA A 81 -6.18 12.41 -2.85
CA ALA A 81 -7.15 13.16 -3.65
C ALA A 81 -8.47 12.39 -3.73
N LEU A 82 -9.59 13.08 -3.89
CA LEU A 82 -10.90 12.46 -4.08
C LEU A 82 -11.27 12.42 -5.57
N ALA A 83 -11.87 11.31 -5.99
CA ALA A 83 -12.47 11.16 -7.30
C ALA A 83 -13.86 10.52 -7.20
N TYR A 84 -14.71 10.81 -8.18
CA TYR A 84 -16.05 10.22 -8.30
C TYR A 84 -15.98 8.71 -8.61
N GLY A 85 -17.01 7.99 -8.16
CA GLY A 85 -17.14 6.53 -8.28
C GLY A 85 -16.32 5.77 -7.26
N ASP A 86 -16.58 4.47 -7.07
CA ASP A 86 -15.94 3.64 -6.04
C ASP A 86 -14.47 3.25 -6.33
N GLY A 87 -13.95 3.57 -7.51
CA GLY A 87 -12.58 3.19 -7.92
C GLY A 87 -12.35 1.68 -7.98
N GLY A 88 -13.42 0.86 -7.96
CA GLY A 88 -13.37 -0.60 -7.90
C GLY A 88 -12.99 -1.18 -6.53
N VAL A 89 -12.69 -0.34 -5.53
CA VAL A 89 -12.23 -0.78 -4.20
C VAL A 89 -13.05 -0.21 -3.05
N ASN A 90 -13.69 0.95 -3.23
CA ASN A 90 -14.38 1.66 -2.16
C ASN A 90 -15.89 1.45 -2.16
N ALA A 91 -16.41 0.36 -2.74
CA ALA A 91 -17.83 0.06 -2.66
C ALA A 91 -18.26 -0.09 -1.18
N PRO A 92 -19.44 0.43 -0.79
CA PRO A 92 -20.53 0.96 -1.63
C PRO A 92 -20.47 2.47 -1.89
N HIS A 93 -19.37 3.16 -1.58
CA HIS A 93 -19.26 4.61 -1.73
C HIS A 93 -19.21 5.03 -3.20
N ASP A 94 -19.83 6.16 -3.55
CA ASP A 94 -19.77 6.75 -4.89
C ASP A 94 -18.54 7.66 -5.09
N TRP A 95 -17.47 7.41 -4.33
CA TRP A 95 -16.19 8.12 -4.36
C TRP A 95 -15.05 7.20 -3.93
N HIS A 96 -13.82 7.57 -4.26
CA HIS A 96 -12.62 6.88 -3.80
C HIS A 96 -11.45 7.85 -3.65
N MET A 97 -10.42 7.40 -2.91
CA MET A 97 -9.15 8.10 -2.81
C MET A 97 -8.21 7.68 -3.94
N VAL A 98 -7.48 8.66 -4.48
CA VAL A 98 -6.43 8.51 -5.50
C VAL A 98 -5.12 9.07 -4.94
N ASP A 99 -4.00 8.49 -5.35
CA ASP A 99 -2.65 8.86 -4.88
C ASP A 99 -2.58 8.87 -3.34
N THR A 100 -3.04 7.76 -2.73
CA THR A 100 -3.17 7.64 -1.28
C THR A 100 -1.81 7.37 -0.64
N GLU A 101 -1.50 8.14 0.40
CA GLU A 101 -0.32 7.98 1.26
C GLU A 101 -0.72 8.03 2.74
N LEU A 102 0.20 7.64 3.63
CA LEU A 102 0.08 7.90 5.07
C LEU A 102 0.94 9.10 5.47
N ALA A 103 0.29 10.12 6.03
CA ALA A 103 0.94 11.35 6.47
C ALA A 103 1.04 11.43 8.00
N ASP A 104 2.12 12.05 8.50
CA ASP A 104 2.25 12.35 9.93
C ASP A 104 1.37 13.53 10.37
N ILE A 105 1.14 14.49 9.46
CA ILE A 105 0.36 15.69 9.69
C ILE A 105 -0.29 16.15 8.39
N THR A 106 -1.54 16.60 8.47
CA THR A 106 -2.28 17.22 7.36
C THR A 106 -3.01 18.48 7.85
N ILE A 107 -3.80 19.12 6.98
CA ILE A 107 -4.55 20.33 7.32
C ILE A 107 -6.01 20.01 7.70
N GLU A 108 -6.60 20.81 8.58
CA GLU A 108 -7.96 20.57 9.12
C GLU A 108 -9.05 20.48 8.05
N VAL A 109 -8.87 21.11 6.88
CA VAL A 109 -9.93 21.19 5.85
C VAL A 109 -10.29 19.83 5.24
N CYS A 110 -9.37 18.86 5.23
CA CYS A 110 -9.63 17.51 4.72
C CYS A 110 -9.94 16.50 5.83
N ASP A 111 -9.96 16.92 7.10
CA ASP A 111 -10.35 16.06 8.21
C ASP A 111 -11.88 15.92 8.26
N GLY A 112 -12.35 14.68 8.21
CA GLY A 112 -13.76 14.35 8.15
C GLY A 112 -13.99 12.86 8.36
N THR A 113 -15.21 12.41 8.09
CA THR A 113 -15.55 10.98 8.12
C THR A 113 -16.06 10.52 6.77
N ALA A 114 -16.02 9.21 6.50
CA ALA A 114 -16.53 8.68 5.24
C ALA A 114 -18.02 9.02 5.03
N SER A 115 -18.83 9.05 6.10
CA SER A 115 -20.23 9.47 5.99
C SER A 115 -20.39 10.94 5.59
N MET A 116 -19.52 11.84 6.04
CA MET A 116 -19.55 13.24 5.61
C MET A 116 -19.27 13.36 4.10
N VAL A 117 -18.39 12.51 3.55
CA VAL A 117 -18.13 12.46 2.12
C VAL A 117 -19.36 11.93 1.38
N ASP A 118 -20.00 10.87 1.89
CA ASP A 118 -21.24 10.32 1.31
C ASP A 118 -22.40 11.32 1.30
N GLU A 119 -22.50 12.17 2.32
CA GLU A 119 -23.56 13.19 2.43
C GLU A 119 -23.50 14.25 1.33
N ASP A 120 -22.30 14.59 0.84
CA ASP A 120 -22.10 15.57 -0.24
C ASP A 120 -20.84 15.28 -1.05
N VAL A 121 -20.86 14.19 -1.83
CA VAL A 121 -19.72 13.75 -2.64
C VAL A 121 -19.23 14.87 -3.57
N ALA A 122 -20.15 15.65 -4.15
CA ALA A 122 -19.78 16.72 -5.08
C ALA A 122 -18.98 17.82 -4.38
N TYR A 123 -19.42 18.28 -3.20
CA TYR A 123 -18.66 19.26 -2.42
C TYR A 123 -17.27 18.73 -2.04
N TRP A 124 -17.18 17.48 -1.58
CA TRP A 124 -15.90 16.90 -1.17
C TRP A 124 -14.94 16.72 -2.34
N VAL A 125 -15.41 16.26 -3.50
CA VAL A 125 -14.57 16.08 -4.69
C VAL A 125 -14.19 17.44 -5.31
N GLU A 126 -15.11 18.39 -5.42
CA GLU A 126 -14.91 19.63 -6.18
C GLU A 126 -14.33 20.79 -5.36
N ASN A 127 -14.66 20.86 -4.06
CA ASN A 127 -14.28 21.99 -3.21
C ASN A 127 -13.19 21.63 -2.19
N VAL A 128 -13.29 20.48 -1.54
CA VAL A 128 -12.25 20.02 -0.61
C VAL A 128 -11.10 19.37 -1.38
N GLY A 129 -11.41 18.51 -2.35
CA GLY A 129 -10.48 17.86 -3.27
C GLY A 129 -9.59 16.77 -2.65
N ARG A 130 -9.42 16.77 -1.33
CA ARG A 130 -8.65 15.76 -0.59
C ARG A 130 -9.41 15.27 0.64
N PHE A 131 -9.12 14.05 1.05
CA PHE A 131 -9.64 13.46 2.27
C PHE A 131 -8.48 13.01 3.15
N CYS A 132 -8.48 13.44 4.41
CA CYS A 132 -7.42 13.18 5.37
C CYS A 132 -7.93 12.92 6.81
N PRO A 133 -8.74 11.87 7.04
CA PRO A 133 -9.40 11.63 8.32
C PRO A 133 -8.40 11.38 9.45
N TRP A 134 -8.23 12.34 10.36
CA TRP A 134 -7.20 12.30 11.41
C TRP A 134 -7.38 11.16 12.39
N SER A 135 -8.64 10.78 12.61
CA SER A 135 -9.03 9.73 13.55
C SER A 135 -9.23 8.37 12.87
N ALA A 136 -8.83 8.22 11.60
CA ALA A 136 -8.96 6.95 10.91
C ALA A 136 -8.06 5.87 11.54
N THR A 137 -8.62 4.67 11.68
CA THR A 137 -7.91 3.50 12.20
C THR A 137 -7.97 2.37 11.19
N VAL A 138 -6.88 1.61 11.05
CA VAL A 138 -6.82 0.43 10.18
C VAL A 138 -7.65 -0.69 10.82
N VAL A 139 -8.52 -1.33 10.04
CA VAL A 139 -9.35 -2.46 10.52
C VAL A 139 -9.22 -3.73 9.69
N ALA A 140 -8.75 -3.63 8.44
CA ALA A 140 -8.46 -4.78 7.59
C ALA A 140 -7.48 -4.40 6.47
N ILE A 141 -6.73 -5.40 5.98
CA ILE A 141 -5.81 -5.29 4.84
C ILE A 141 -6.08 -6.50 3.93
N GLU A 142 -6.17 -6.24 2.62
CA GLU A 142 -6.45 -7.24 1.60
C GLU A 142 -5.49 -7.01 0.40
N PRO A 143 -5.06 -8.05 -0.33
CA PRO A 143 -4.27 -7.84 -1.55
C PRO A 143 -5.12 -7.20 -2.67
N VAL A 144 -4.53 -6.31 -3.49
CA VAL A 144 -5.13 -5.85 -4.74
C VAL A 144 -5.09 -7.01 -5.74
N ASN A 145 -6.15 -7.83 -5.75
CA ASN A 145 -6.29 -9.06 -6.54
C ASN A 145 -5.25 -10.15 -6.23
N GLY A 146 -5.58 -10.93 -5.20
CA GLY A 146 -5.52 -12.38 -5.30
C GLY A 146 -6.77 -12.91 -4.62
N THR A 147 -7.72 -13.38 -5.41
CA THR A 147 -8.72 -14.36 -4.99
C THR A 147 -8.11 -15.31 -3.96
N ASP A 148 -8.87 -15.65 -2.92
CA ASP A 148 -8.72 -16.95 -2.27
C ASP A 148 -8.41 -17.99 -3.37
N PRO A 149 -7.42 -18.88 -3.24
CA PRO A 149 -7.09 -19.89 -4.25
C PRO A 149 -8.26 -20.81 -4.70
N GLY A 150 -9.51 -20.53 -4.31
CA GLY A 150 -10.72 -21.31 -4.58
C GLY A 150 -11.79 -20.70 -5.48
N ASP A 151 -11.74 -19.43 -5.95
CA ASP A 151 -12.90 -18.82 -6.66
C ASP A 151 -12.67 -18.39 -8.13
N GLY A 152 -11.62 -18.88 -8.79
CA GLY A 152 -11.61 -19.19 -10.23
C GLY A 152 -11.94 -18.11 -11.27
N ASN A 153 -12.12 -16.83 -10.91
CA ASN A 153 -12.65 -15.82 -11.82
C ASN A 153 -11.82 -14.52 -11.92
N ALA A 154 -10.62 -14.46 -11.33
CA ALA A 154 -9.72 -13.31 -11.49
C ALA A 154 -8.63 -13.56 -12.54
N PHE A 155 -8.36 -12.54 -13.35
CA PHE A 155 -7.22 -12.52 -14.26
C PHE A 155 -5.94 -12.32 -13.45
N PRO A 156 -4.96 -13.25 -13.51
CA PRO A 156 -3.73 -13.11 -12.75
C PRO A 156 -2.91 -11.93 -13.26
N PRO A 157 -2.17 -11.22 -12.39
CA PRO A 157 -1.23 -10.21 -12.83
C PRO A 157 -0.14 -10.83 -13.72
N PRO A 158 0.43 -10.09 -14.68
CA PRO A 158 1.48 -10.61 -15.55
C PRO A 158 2.72 -11.01 -14.72
N PRO A 159 3.36 -12.16 -15.00
CA PRO A 159 4.54 -12.60 -14.26
C PRO A 159 5.73 -11.65 -14.51
N THR A 160 6.46 -11.32 -13.44
CA THR A 160 7.51 -10.29 -13.45
C THR A 160 8.90 -10.79 -13.86
N SER A 161 9.08 -12.08 -14.18
CA SER A 161 10.30 -12.55 -14.86
C SER A 161 10.15 -13.94 -15.49
N GLY A 162 10.79 -14.13 -16.65
CA GLY A 162 11.32 -15.36 -17.29
C GLY A 162 10.52 -16.67 -17.28
N GLU A 163 10.08 -17.14 -16.11
CA GLU A 163 9.32 -18.37 -15.93
C GLU A 163 7.83 -18.02 -15.78
N GLY A 164 7.03 -18.31 -16.80
CA GLY A 164 5.57 -18.10 -16.80
C GLY A 164 5.02 -17.21 -17.92
N VAL A 165 5.87 -16.61 -18.76
CA VAL A 165 5.42 -15.75 -19.88
C VAL A 165 4.65 -16.55 -20.94
N ASP A 166 5.10 -17.76 -21.26
CA ASP A 166 4.43 -18.63 -22.24
C ASP A 166 3.08 -19.13 -21.70
N GLU A 167 3.03 -19.52 -20.42
CA GLU A 167 1.80 -19.93 -19.73
C GLU A 167 0.79 -18.79 -19.62
N TYR A 168 1.25 -17.59 -19.27
CA TYR A 168 0.43 -16.38 -19.26
C TYR A 168 -0.11 -16.04 -20.66
N THR A 169 0.74 -16.12 -21.69
CA THR A 169 0.32 -15.83 -23.07
C THR A 169 -0.72 -16.83 -23.56
N ASP A 170 -0.58 -18.11 -23.21
CA ASP A 170 -1.54 -19.15 -23.58
C ASP A 170 -2.86 -19.02 -22.80
N GLN A 171 -2.80 -18.58 -21.54
CA GLN A 171 -4.00 -18.26 -20.76
C GLN A 171 -4.75 -17.07 -21.39
N VAL A 172 -4.06 -15.98 -21.72
CA VAL A 172 -4.65 -14.81 -22.41
C VAL A 172 -5.28 -15.20 -23.74
N ARG A 173 -4.61 -16.05 -24.53
CA ARG A 173 -5.16 -16.57 -25.79
C ARG A 173 -6.45 -17.37 -25.59
N GLN A 174 -6.51 -18.22 -24.57
CA GLN A 174 -7.72 -19.00 -24.27
C GLN A 174 -8.90 -18.08 -23.91
N TRP A 175 -8.67 -17.05 -23.10
CA TRP A 175 -9.70 -16.06 -22.75
C TRP A 175 -10.22 -15.29 -23.95
N ILE A 176 -9.33 -14.81 -24.81
CA ILE A 176 -9.72 -14.12 -26.06
C ILE A 176 -10.57 -15.04 -26.93
N ASN A 177 -10.17 -16.31 -27.08
CA ASN A 177 -10.92 -17.28 -27.87
C ASN A 177 -12.31 -17.56 -27.27
N ALA A 178 -12.44 -17.64 -25.95
CA ALA A 178 -13.72 -17.83 -25.26
C ALA A 178 -14.65 -16.62 -25.46
N LEU A 179 -14.14 -15.39 -25.38
CA LEU A 179 -14.90 -14.17 -25.65
C LEU A 179 -15.35 -14.09 -27.10
N ILE A 180 -14.48 -14.42 -28.05
CA ILE A 180 -14.83 -14.49 -29.47
C ILE A 180 -15.95 -15.51 -29.69
N ALA A 181 -15.86 -16.70 -29.08
CA ALA A 181 -16.90 -17.72 -29.20
C ALA A 181 -18.25 -17.26 -28.62
N ALA A 182 -18.24 -16.61 -27.46
CA ALA A 182 -19.45 -16.06 -26.85
C ALA A 182 -20.09 -14.96 -27.72
N LEU A 183 -19.27 -14.05 -28.27
CA LEU A 183 -19.74 -13.00 -29.17
C LEU A 183 -20.32 -13.58 -30.46
N LEU A 184 -19.68 -14.60 -31.05
CA LEU A 184 -20.19 -15.28 -32.23
C LEU A 184 -21.52 -15.99 -31.97
N ALA A 185 -21.69 -16.58 -30.78
CA ALA A 185 -22.95 -17.20 -30.39
C ALA A 185 -24.10 -16.15 -30.32
N ILE A 186 -23.84 -15.00 -29.70
CA ILE A 186 -24.79 -13.88 -29.63
C ILE A 186 -25.14 -13.37 -31.02
N LEU A 187 -24.14 -13.14 -31.88
CA LEU A 187 -24.37 -12.68 -33.25
C LEU A 187 -25.15 -13.70 -34.10
N THR A 188 -24.97 -14.99 -33.83
CA THR A 188 -25.71 -16.06 -34.51
C THR A 188 -27.17 -16.07 -34.08
N ASP A 189 -27.43 -15.94 -32.78
CA ASP A 189 -28.78 -15.86 -32.21
C ASP A 189 -29.54 -14.63 -32.72
N LEU A 190 -28.89 -13.46 -32.74
CA LEU A 190 -29.47 -12.23 -33.29
C LEU A 190 -29.86 -12.35 -34.76
N ARG A 191 -29.11 -13.12 -35.58
CA ARG A 191 -29.49 -13.38 -36.98
C ARG A 191 -30.68 -14.31 -37.12
N GLN A 192 -30.94 -15.20 -36.15
CA GLN A 192 -32.10 -16.09 -36.20
C GLN A 192 -33.39 -15.38 -35.75
N GLN A 193 -33.27 -14.27 -35.01
CA GLN A 193 -34.41 -13.51 -34.50
C GLN A 193 -34.94 -12.43 -35.46
N THR A 194 -34.26 -12.14 -36.58
CA THR A 194 -34.82 -11.27 -37.64
C THR A 194 -35.80 -12.06 -38.51
N PRO A 195 -37.11 -11.80 -38.45
CA PRO A 195 -38.05 -12.38 -39.41
C PRO A 195 -37.85 -11.70 -40.76
N GLY A 196 -37.82 -12.50 -41.83
CA GLY A 196 -37.77 -12.02 -43.22
C GLY A 196 -39.05 -11.31 -43.66
#